data_AF-A0A1S3B3M1-F1
#
_entry.id   AF-A0A1S3B3M1-F1
#
_cell.length_a   1.000
_cell.length_b   1.000
_cell.length_c   1.000
_cell.angle_alpha   90.00
_cell.angle_beta   90.00
_cell.angle_gamma   90.00
#
_symmetry.space_group_name_H-M   'P 1'
#
loop_
_entity.id
_entity.type
_entity.pdbx_description
1 polymer ?
#
loop_
_entity_poly.entity_id
_entity_poly.type
_entity_poly.pdbx_seq_one_letter_code
_entity_poly.pdbx_strand_id
1 'polypeptide(L)'
;MEEYLQYMKTLRFQMNDVEDQAMKISVQEHMHFATIQTMENDLNSAKSELKQLNEDAERMMQAKGEICSQILEKQRKIASLESDVSTLSQVKLENAKQASETEGFSDAVGGISGTRIYTNPKNLVEGEDLLGKLESAEAKLSEVSKKKCAVVLEKSKIKQSIEELKNELNDFKPELRAMDDVTLEEEYKALLSDQAGETEYSRSLQDKIAKLKGISSVIKCTCGKEYKAGVGLRT
;
A
#
# COMPACT_ATOMS: atom_id res chain seq x y z
N MET A 1 -7.75 27.87 -69.36
CA MET A 1 -6.48 27.23 -68.94
C MET A 1 -5.98 27.78 -67.60
N GLU A 2 -6.06 29.10 -67.37
CA GLU A 2 -5.64 29.77 -66.13
C GLU A 2 -6.38 29.30 -64.86
N GLU A 3 -7.71 29.14 -64.92
CA GLU A 3 -8.52 28.70 -63.78
C GLU A 3 -8.16 27.29 -63.30
N TYR A 4 -7.90 26.37 -64.23
CA TYR A 4 -7.44 25.02 -63.91
C TYR A 4 -6.07 25.05 -63.21
N LEU A 5 -5.17 25.93 -63.67
CA LEU A 5 -3.86 26.09 -63.04
C LEU A 5 -3.97 26.65 -61.62
N GLN A 6 -4.87 27.61 -61.39
CA GLN A 6 -5.13 28.12 -60.05
C GLN A 6 -5.72 27.05 -59.12
N TYR A 7 -6.71 26.29 -59.60
CA TYR A 7 -7.27 25.18 -58.83
C TYR A 7 -6.21 24.17 -58.40
N MET A 8 -5.29 23.81 -59.32
CA MET A 8 -4.19 22.88 -59.02
C MET A 8 -3.20 23.42 -57.98
N LYS A 9 -2.95 24.74 -57.96
CA LYS A 9 -2.10 25.39 -56.95
C LYS A 9 -2.77 25.36 -55.58
N THR A 10 -4.05 25.71 -55.51
CA THR A 10 -4.84 25.66 -54.26
C THR A 10 -4.89 24.24 -53.70
N LEU A 11 -5.15 23.24 -54.53
CA LEU A 11 -5.20 21.85 -54.09
C LEU A 11 -3.86 21.37 -53.54
N ARG A 12 -2.74 21.73 -54.19
CA ARG A 12 -1.40 21.40 -53.69
C ARG A 12 -1.12 22.04 -52.34
N PHE A 13 -1.48 23.31 -52.17
CA PHE A 13 -1.31 24.01 -50.90
C PHE A 13 -2.12 23.34 -49.78
N GLN A 14 -3.39 22.99 -50.03
CA GLN A 14 -4.24 22.29 -49.06
C GLN A 14 -3.70 20.90 -48.72
N MET A 15 -3.20 20.15 -49.70
CA MET A 15 -2.60 18.84 -49.43
C MET A 15 -1.38 18.95 -48.52
N ASN A 16 -0.49 19.91 -48.78
CA ASN A 16 0.69 20.11 -47.95
C ASN A 16 0.30 20.48 -46.50
N ASP A 17 -0.72 21.32 -46.31
CA ASP A 17 -1.22 21.66 -44.96
C ASP A 17 -1.78 20.44 -44.22
N VAL A 18 -2.47 19.55 -44.94
CA VAL A 18 -2.98 18.29 -44.38
C VAL A 18 -1.84 17.33 -44.05
N GLU A 19 -0.81 17.22 -44.90
CA GLU A 19 0.38 16.39 -44.66
C GLU A 19 1.15 16.87 -43.41
N ASP A 20 1.37 18.17 -43.27
CA ASP A 20 2.01 18.78 -42.09
C ASP A 20 1.19 18.52 -40.81
N GLN A 21 -0.14 18.67 -40.87
CA GLN A 21 -1.01 18.33 -39.74
C GLN A 21 -0.96 16.84 -39.40
N ALA A 22 -0.96 15.96 -40.39
CA ALA A 22 -0.88 14.51 -40.19
C ALA A 22 0.44 14.11 -39.53
N MET A 23 1.57 14.72 -39.94
CA MET A 23 2.86 14.51 -39.26
C MET A 23 2.82 14.97 -37.80
N LYS A 24 2.24 16.15 -37.54
CA LYS A 24 2.13 16.68 -36.17
C LYS A 24 1.29 15.77 -35.27
N ILE A 25 0.15 15.29 -35.78
CA ILE A 25 -0.73 14.35 -35.05
C ILE A 25 0.02 13.04 -34.77
N SER A 26 0.71 12.48 -35.77
CA SER A 26 1.46 11.23 -35.61
C SER A 26 2.53 11.30 -34.53
N VAL A 27 3.30 12.40 -34.48
CA VAL A 27 4.30 12.62 -33.42
C VAL A 27 3.63 12.73 -32.05
N GLN A 28 2.51 13.44 -31.95
CA GLN A 28 1.77 13.60 -30.71
C GLN A 28 1.17 12.27 -30.22
N GLU A 29 0.61 11.45 -31.11
CA GLU A 29 0.10 10.12 -30.81
C GLU A 29 1.22 9.21 -30.28
N HIS A 30 2.39 9.23 -30.93
CA HIS A 30 3.54 8.45 -30.48
C HIS A 30 4.03 8.86 -29.10
N MET A 31 4.03 10.16 -28.79
CA MET A 31 4.34 10.66 -27.44
C MET A 31 3.34 10.14 -26.41
N HIS A 32 2.04 10.29 -26.69
CA HIS A 32 0.99 9.82 -25.78
C HIS A 32 1.07 8.32 -25.53
N PHE A 33 1.33 7.53 -26.58
CA PHE A 33 1.53 6.09 -26.46
C PHE A 33 2.70 5.74 -25.52
N ALA A 34 3.84 6.40 -25.67
CA ALA A 34 5.00 6.17 -24.81
C ALA A 34 4.73 6.55 -23.34
N THR A 35 3.99 7.63 -23.11
CA THR A 35 3.57 8.04 -21.77
C THR A 35 2.62 7.01 -21.14
N ILE A 36 1.60 6.55 -21.89
CA ILE A 36 0.67 5.52 -21.41
C ILE A 36 1.42 4.24 -21.05
N GLN A 37 2.32 3.76 -21.91
CA GLN A 37 3.09 2.56 -21.65
C GLN A 37 3.97 2.68 -20.38
N THR A 38 4.54 3.86 -20.14
CA THR A 38 5.30 4.13 -18.91
C THR A 38 4.40 4.06 -17.68
N MET A 39 3.24 4.72 -17.73
CA MET A 39 2.25 4.68 -16.63
C MET A 39 1.72 3.27 -16.35
N GLU A 40 1.48 2.45 -17.38
CA GLU A 40 1.06 1.06 -17.21
C GLU A 40 2.11 0.24 -16.45
N ASN A 41 3.39 0.44 -16.75
CA ASN A 41 4.48 -0.24 -16.05
C ASN A 41 4.56 0.18 -14.58
N ASP A 42 4.46 1.49 -14.31
CA ASP A 42 4.48 2.03 -12.95
C ASP A 42 3.29 1.51 -12.13
N LEU A 43 2.10 1.46 -12.73
CA LEU A 43 0.89 0.92 -12.11
C LEU A 43 1.05 -0.56 -11.77
N ASN A 44 1.62 -1.35 -12.68
CA ASN A 44 1.91 -2.77 -12.44
C ASN A 44 2.93 -2.97 -11.31
N SER A 45 3.94 -2.09 -11.19
CA SER A 45 4.88 -2.10 -10.07
C SER A 45 4.17 -1.78 -8.75
N ALA A 46 3.42 -0.68 -8.70
CA ALA A 46 2.67 -0.26 -7.52
C ALA A 46 1.67 -1.32 -7.05
N LYS A 47 0.99 -1.99 -7.98
CA LYS A 47 0.08 -3.11 -7.69
C LYS A 47 0.80 -4.29 -7.02
N SER A 48 2.03 -4.59 -7.47
CA SER A 48 2.85 -5.65 -6.91
C SER A 48 3.34 -5.31 -5.50
N GLU A 49 3.76 -4.06 -5.29
CA GLU A 49 4.15 -3.54 -3.97
C GLU A 49 2.99 -3.57 -2.97
N LEU A 50 1.79 -3.17 -3.39
CA LEU A 50 0.59 -3.18 -2.55
C LEU A 50 0.25 -4.63 -2.12
N LYS A 51 0.37 -5.59 -3.03
CA LYS A 51 0.17 -7.00 -2.71
C LYS A 51 1.14 -7.47 -1.61
N GLN A 52 2.43 -7.14 -1.75
CA GLN A 52 3.43 -7.49 -0.75
C GLN A 52 3.15 -6.84 0.61
N LEU A 53 2.76 -5.55 0.61
CA LEU A 53 2.42 -4.82 1.82
C LEU A 53 1.23 -5.43 2.56
N ASN A 54 0.22 -5.91 1.82
CA ASN A 54 -0.93 -6.59 2.40
C ASN A 54 -0.53 -7.91 3.11
N GLU A 55 0.33 -8.71 2.46
CA GLU A 55 0.88 -9.93 3.06
C GLU A 55 1.70 -9.63 4.34
N ASP A 56 2.48 -8.54 4.32
CA ASP A 56 3.24 -8.09 5.50
C ASP A 56 2.33 -7.63 6.64
N ALA A 57 1.27 -6.91 6.34
CA ALA A 57 0.28 -6.46 7.32
C ALA A 57 -0.43 -7.65 7.97
N GLU A 58 -0.77 -8.68 7.20
CA GLU A 58 -1.40 -9.90 7.72
C GLU A 58 -0.46 -10.67 8.65
N ARG A 59 0.81 -10.85 8.25
CA ARG A 59 1.84 -11.45 9.13
C ARG A 59 2.02 -10.68 10.43
N MET A 60 2.06 -9.35 10.34
CA MET A 60 2.17 -8.50 11.52
C MET A 60 0.94 -8.62 12.44
N MET A 61 -0.26 -8.73 11.88
CA MET A 61 -1.49 -8.91 12.63
C MET A 61 -1.50 -10.22 13.42
N GLN A 62 -1.05 -11.31 12.78
CA GLN A 62 -0.90 -12.62 13.42
C GLN A 62 0.11 -12.54 14.59
N ALA A 63 1.30 -11.98 14.36
CA ALA A 63 2.31 -11.82 15.41
C ALA A 63 1.82 -10.96 16.58
N LYS A 64 1.05 -9.89 16.30
CA LYS A 64 0.41 -9.07 17.34
C LYS A 64 -0.57 -9.91 18.17
N GLY A 65 -1.38 -10.75 17.53
CA GLY A 65 -2.32 -11.65 18.22
C GLY A 65 -1.62 -12.63 19.17
N GLU A 66 -0.49 -13.20 18.73
CA GLU A 66 0.33 -14.08 19.56
C GLU A 66 0.93 -13.34 20.77
N ILE A 67 1.49 -12.15 20.56
CA ILE A 67 2.05 -11.31 21.64
C ILE A 67 0.97 -10.94 22.65
N CYS A 68 -0.21 -10.51 22.19
CA CYS A 68 -1.33 -10.21 23.08
C CYS A 68 -1.72 -11.42 23.94
N SER A 69 -1.73 -12.62 23.36
CA SER A 69 -2.01 -13.86 24.10
C SER A 69 -0.97 -14.13 25.18
N GLN A 70 0.32 -13.96 24.88
CA GLN A 70 1.40 -14.12 25.85
C GLN A 70 1.34 -13.08 26.99
N ILE A 71 1.00 -11.82 26.68
CA ILE A 71 0.83 -10.77 27.69
C ILE A 71 -0.29 -11.12 28.66
N LEU A 72 -1.44 -11.56 28.15
CA LEU A 72 -2.58 -11.95 28.98
C LEU A 72 -2.25 -13.14 29.89
N GLU A 73 -1.50 -14.12 29.38
CA GLU A 73 -1.04 -15.25 30.18
C GLU A 73 -0.11 -14.80 31.32
N LYS A 74 0.84 -13.89 31.03
CA LYS A 74 1.74 -13.33 32.04
C LYS A 74 1.00 -12.52 33.09
N GLN A 75 0.03 -11.69 32.69
CA GLN A 75 -0.82 -10.94 33.62
C GLN A 75 -1.58 -11.87 34.57
N ARG A 76 -2.12 -12.98 34.06
CA ARG A 76 -2.78 -14.00 34.91
C ARG A 76 -1.83 -14.61 35.94
N LYS A 77 -0.59 -14.92 35.55
CA LYS A 77 0.44 -15.45 36.46
C LYS A 77 0.83 -14.43 37.54
N ILE A 78 0.96 -13.15 37.17
CA ILE A 78 1.25 -12.07 38.13
C ILE A 78 0.14 -11.98 39.17
N ALA A 79 -1.13 -11.92 38.73
CA ALA A 79 -2.27 -11.85 39.65
C ALA A 79 -2.33 -13.04 40.62
N SER A 80 -1.99 -14.25 40.14
CA SER A 80 -1.87 -15.44 41.01
C SER A 80 -0.80 -15.25 42.09
N LEU A 81 0.39 -14.80 41.70
CA LEU A 81 1.50 -14.58 42.63
C LEU A 81 1.20 -13.46 43.64
N GLU A 82 0.52 -12.40 43.23
CA GLU A 82 0.08 -11.32 44.13
C GLU A 82 -0.89 -11.84 45.21
N SER A 83 -1.79 -12.74 44.84
CA SER A 83 -2.67 -13.44 45.78
C SER A 83 -1.89 -14.33 46.75
N ASP A 84 -0.91 -15.09 46.25
CA ASP A 84 -0.07 -15.96 47.07
C ASP A 84 0.76 -15.14 48.09
N VAL A 85 1.35 -14.03 47.64
CA VAL A 85 2.12 -13.10 48.51
C VAL A 85 1.23 -12.49 49.59
N SER A 86 0.00 -12.11 49.25
CA SER A 86 -0.97 -11.58 50.22
C SER A 86 -1.31 -12.64 51.28
N THR A 87 -1.55 -13.88 50.85
CA THR A 87 -1.86 -15.02 51.74
C THR A 87 -0.68 -15.33 52.67
N LEU A 88 0.54 -15.40 52.13
CA LEU A 88 1.76 -15.63 52.92
C LEU A 88 1.99 -14.52 53.94
N SER A 89 1.73 -13.27 53.56
CA SER A 89 1.86 -12.12 54.47
C SER A 89 0.87 -12.20 55.62
N GLN A 90 -0.36 -12.63 55.36
CA GLN A 90 -1.38 -12.87 56.38
C GLN A 90 -0.95 -14.00 57.33
N VAL A 91 -0.54 -15.15 56.80
CA VAL A 91 -0.07 -16.30 57.60
C VAL A 91 1.11 -15.91 58.50
N LYS A 92 2.06 -15.12 57.97
CA LYS A 92 3.21 -14.64 58.76
C LYS A 92 2.78 -13.76 59.94
N LEU A 93 1.76 -12.91 59.76
CA LEU A 93 1.22 -12.07 60.82
C LEU A 93 0.47 -12.89 61.88
N GLU A 94 -0.31 -13.90 61.48
CA GLU A 94 -1.01 -14.81 62.38
C GLU A 94 -0.03 -15.66 63.21
N ASN A 95 1.02 -16.20 62.58
CA ASN A 95 2.07 -16.95 63.29
C ASN A 95 2.84 -16.08 64.28
N ALA A 96 3.12 -14.81 63.94
CA ALA A 96 3.79 -13.87 64.85
C ALA A 96 2.94 -13.56 66.10
N LYS A 97 1.61 -13.52 65.96
CA LYS A 97 0.68 -13.34 67.11
C LYS A 97 0.68 -14.55 68.04
N GLN A 98 0.69 -15.77 67.48
CA GLN A 98 0.72 -17.00 68.25
C GLN A 98 2.03 -17.19 69.05
N ALA A 99 3.17 -16.74 68.51
CA ALA A 99 4.45 -16.78 69.23
C ALA A 99 4.52 -15.82 70.43
N SER A 100 3.68 -14.77 70.48
CA SER A 100 3.61 -13.84 71.62
C SER A 100 2.71 -14.29 72.77
N GLU A 101 1.96 -15.38 72.60
CA GLU A 101 1.06 -15.93 73.64
C GLU A 101 1.66 -17.12 74.40
N THR A 102 2.90 -17.52 74.09
CA THR A 102 3.59 -18.65 74.74
C THR A 102 4.98 -18.28 75.24
N GLU A 103 5.12 -17.37 76.20
CA GLU A 103 6.29 -17.37 77.10
C GLU A 103 5.90 -16.96 78.53
N GLY A 104 5.72 -17.97 79.38
CA GLY A 104 5.97 -17.87 80.80
C GLY A 104 7.29 -18.55 81.14
N PHE A 105 8.28 -17.75 81.50
CA PHE A 105 9.37 -18.03 82.47
C PHE A 105 10.48 -19.04 82.10
N SER A 106 11.70 -18.55 81.80
CA SER A 106 12.81 -18.50 82.78
C SER A 106 14.14 -18.06 82.14
N ASP A 107 14.87 -17.20 82.86
CA ASP A 107 16.24 -16.73 82.61
C ASP A 107 17.28 -17.84 82.34
N ALA A 108 18.18 -17.59 81.38
CA ALA A 108 19.63 -17.81 81.55
C ALA A 108 20.46 -17.20 80.40
N VAL A 109 21.28 -16.23 80.78
CA VAL A 109 22.54 -15.73 80.20
C VAL A 109 23.17 -16.57 79.07
N GLY A 110 23.51 -15.90 77.97
CA GLY A 110 24.48 -16.40 76.99
C GLY A 110 24.54 -15.53 75.75
N GLY A 111 25.36 -14.47 75.77
CA GLY A 111 25.56 -13.59 74.62
C GLY A 111 26.04 -14.36 73.38
N ILE A 112 25.37 -14.15 72.25
CA ILE A 112 25.94 -14.38 70.92
C ILE A 112 25.73 -13.10 70.11
N SER A 113 26.82 -12.36 70.01
CA SER A 113 27.03 -11.28 69.06
C SER A 113 26.74 -11.76 67.64
N GLY A 114 25.93 -10.98 66.91
CA GLY A 114 25.84 -10.97 65.46
C GLY A 114 25.54 -12.31 64.83
N THR A 115 24.25 -12.64 64.67
CA THR A 115 23.83 -13.57 63.61
C THR A 115 24.27 -12.99 62.27
N ARG A 116 25.46 -13.38 61.84
CA ARG A 116 25.92 -13.26 60.46
C ARG A 116 24.89 -14.04 59.65
N ILE A 117 23.98 -13.32 58.99
CA ILE A 117 23.15 -13.89 57.95
C ILE A 117 24.13 -14.46 56.93
N TYR A 118 24.29 -15.78 56.94
CA TYR A 118 24.88 -16.49 55.83
C TYR A 118 23.93 -16.29 54.67
N THR A 119 24.21 -15.30 53.82
CA THR A 119 23.73 -15.36 52.44
C THR A 119 24.35 -16.63 51.87
N ASN A 120 23.50 -17.61 51.61
CA ASN A 120 23.87 -18.84 50.94
C ASN A 120 24.63 -18.43 49.65
N PRO A 121 25.90 -18.81 49.45
CA PRO A 121 26.69 -18.37 48.29
C PRO A 121 26.12 -18.84 46.94
N LYS A 122 25.08 -19.67 46.95
CA LYS A 122 24.41 -20.18 45.75
C LYS A 122 23.54 -19.15 45.04
N ASN A 123 23.16 -18.04 45.69
CA ASN A 123 22.31 -17.01 45.07
C ASN A 123 23.09 -15.96 44.25
N LEU A 124 24.43 -16.03 44.19
CA LEU A 124 25.19 -15.15 43.31
C LEU A 124 24.98 -15.50 41.82
N VAL A 125 24.72 -16.78 41.52
CA VAL A 125 24.53 -17.29 40.15
C VAL A 125 23.13 -16.98 39.59
N GLU A 126 22.11 -16.93 40.45
CA GLU A 126 20.73 -16.58 40.03
C GLU A 126 20.54 -15.07 39.81
N GLY A 127 21.31 -14.22 40.50
CA GLY A 127 21.28 -12.77 40.30
C GLY A 127 21.78 -12.35 38.90
N GLU A 128 22.79 -13.03 38.38
CA GLU A 128 23.34 -12.81 37.04
C GLU A 128 22.35 -13.20 35.92
N ASP A 129 21.62 -14.32 36.09
CA ASP A 129 20.57 -14.74 35.14
C ASP A 129 19.36 -13.79 35.14
N LEU A 130 18.96 -13.29 36.31
CA LEU A 130 17.88 -12.30 36.42
C LEU A 130 18.28 -10.93 35.88
N LEU A 131 19.53 -10.51 36.10
CA LEU A 131 20.07 -9.26 35.56
C LEU A 131 20.09 -9.29 34.03
N GLY A 132 20.56 -10.39 33.43
CA GLY A 132 20.52 -10.56 31.97
C GLY A 132 19.10 -10.57 31.39
N LYS A 133 18.12 -11.12 32.11
CA LYS A 133 16.69 -11.07 31.73
C LYS A 133 16.12 -9.65 31.81
N LEU A 134 16.54 -8.86 32.80
CA LEU A 134 16.13 -7.46 32.95
C LEU A 134 16.71 -6.60 31.83
N GLU A 135 18.00 -6.72 31.53
CA GLU A 135 18.66 -6.01 30.43
C GLU A 135 18.05 -6.39 29.07
N SER A 136 17.72 -7.68 28.88
CA SER A 136 17.00 -8.15 27.69
C SER A 136 15.59 -7.55 27.59
N ALA A 137 14.88 -7.42 28.71
CA ALA A 137 13.56 -6.81 28.75
C ALA A 137 13.60 -5.31 28.47
N GLU A 138 14.60 -4.59 29.01
CA GLU A 138 14.84 -3.17 28.70
C GLU A 138 15.15 -2.96 27.22
N ALA A 139 15.99 -3.81 26.62
CA ALA A 139 16.29 -3.74 25.19
C ALA A 139 15.03 -3.93 24.33
N LYS A 140 14.20 -4.93 24.65
CA LYS A 140 12.92 -5.18 23.97
C LYS A 140 11.93 -4.02 24.16
N LEU A 141 11.87 -3.43 25.36
CA LEU A 141 11.02 -2.28 25.62
C LEU A 141 11.47 -1.05 24.82
N SER A 142 12.78 -0.83 24.70
CA SER A 142 13.38 0.22 23.86
C SER A 142 13.02 0.03 22.39
N GLU A 143 13.10 -1.20 21.89
CA GLU A 143 12.70 -1.53 20.52
C GLU A 143 11.19 -1.29 20.27
N VAL A 144 10.34 -1.72 21.21
CA VAL A 144 8.88 -1.47 21.15
C VAL A 144 8.58 0.03 21.16
N SER A 145 9.32 0.81 21.97
CA SER A 145 9.17 2.26 22.01
C SER A 145 9.52 2.90 20.66
N LYS A 146 10.60 2.46 20.01
CA LYS A 146 10.97 2.92 18.67
C LYS A 146 9.91 2.58 17.62
N LYS A 147 9.41 1.33 17.62
CA LYS A 147 8.34 0.88 16.70
C LYS A 147 7.05 1.68 16.94
N LYS A 148 6.70 1.98 18.20
CA LYS A 148 5.57 2.84 18.54
C LYS A 148 5.72 4.24 17.94
N CYS A 149 6.89 4.86 18.06
CA CYS A 149 7.15 6.17 17.46
C CYS A 149 6.98 6.14 15.92
N ALA A 150 7.48 5.10 15.26
CA ALA A 150 7.32 4.92 13.81
C ALA A 150 5.84 4.80 13.40
N VAL A 151 5.05 3.98 14.11
CA VAL A 151 3.61 3.83 13.86
C VAL A 151 2.85 5.14 14.08
N VAL A 152 3.22 5.92 15.10
CA VAL A 152 2.61 7.24 15.35
C VAL A 152 2.91 8.21 14.21
N LEU A 153 4.13 8.17 13.65
CA LEU A 153 4.50 8.98 12.50
C LEU A 153 3.69 8.57 11.25
N GLU A 154 3.61 7.29 10.92
CA GLU A 154 2.81 6.81 9.78
C GLU A 154 1.32 7.14 9.94
N LYS A 155 0.78 7.04 11.15
CA LYS A 155 -0.59 7.49 11.45
C LYS A 155 -0.80 8.96 11.11
N SER A 156 0.18 9.83 11.40
CA SER A 156 0.07 11.26 11.06
C SER A 156 0.11 11.51 9.55
N LYS A 157 0.93 10.77 8.80
CA LYS A 157 0.99 10.84 7.34
C LYS A 157 -0.33 10.40 6.70
N ILE A 158 -0.85 9.24 7.11
CA ILE A 158 -2.14 8.72 6.62
C ILE A 158 -3.26 9.74 6.90
N LYS A 159 -3.26 10.35 8.09
CA LYS A 159 -4.23 11.40 8.43
C LYS A 159 -4.13 12.61 7.49
N GLN A 160 -2.92 13.02 7.12
CA GLN A 160 -2.71 14.10 6.16
C GLN A 160 -3.23 13.72 4.77
N SER A 161 -2.88 12.53 4.26
CA SER A 161 -3.36 12.06 2.95
C SER A 161 -4.89 11.92 2.89
N ILE A 162 -5.54 11.52 3.99
CA ILE A 162 -7.01 11.48 4.06
C ILE A 162 -7.62 12.88 3.91
N GLU A 163 -7.02 13.90 4.54
CA GLU A 163 -7.53 15.27 4.42
C GLU A 163 -7.29 15.84 3.01
N GLU A 164 -6.16 15.52 2.39
CA GLU A 164 -5.86 15.85 0.99
C GLU A 164 -6.91 15.24 0.04
N LEU A 165 -7.15 13.93 0.13
CA LEU A 165 -8.17 13.24 -0.68
C LEU A 165 -9.58 13.78 -0.45
N LYS A 166 -9.91 14.18 0.79
CA LYS A 166 -11.20 14.78 1.12
C LYS A 166 -11.37 16.15 0.45
N ASN A 167 -10.30 16.94 0.34
CA ASN A 167 -10.32 18.21 -0.37
C ASN A 167 -10.47 17.99 -1.89
N GLU A 168 -9.74 17.03 -2.46
CA GLU A 168 -9.91 16.66 -3.88
C GLU A 168 -11.33 16.15 -4.17
N LEU A 169 -11.93 15.39 -3.24
CA LEU A 169 -13.32 14.97 -3.35
C LEU A 169 -14.27 16.19 -3.46
N ASN A 170 -13.94 17.29 -2.78
CA ASN A 170 -14.72 18.52 -2.82
C ASN A 170 -14.61 19.27 -4.16
N ASP A 171 -13.63 18.95 -5.00
CA ASP A 171 -13.50 19.55 -6.34
C ASP A 171 -14.44 18.90 -7.38
N PHE A 172 -14.95 17.69 -7.12
CA PHE A 172 -15.93 17.05 -8.00
C PHE A 172 -17.29 17.74 -7.95
N LYS A 173 -18.13 17.48 -8.97
CA LYS A 173 -19.50 17.99 -8.98
C LYS A 173 -20.32 17.38 -7.84
N PRO A 174 -21.24 18.14 -7.20
CA PRO A 174 -22.08 17.64 -6.11
C PRO A 174 -22.88 16.39 -6.48
N GLU A 175 -23.34 16.30 -7.73
CA GLU A 175 -24.11 15.17 -8.25
C GLU A 175 -23.28 13.88 -8.27
N LEU A 176 -21.99 13.97 -8.59
CA LEU A 176 -21.06 12.83 -8.57
C LEU A 176 -20.72 12.41 -7.14
N ARG A 177 -20.60 13.36 -6.21
CA ARG A 177 -20.39 13.05 -4.78
C ARG A 177 -21.59 12.43 -4.09
N ALA A 178 -22.79 12.75 -4.56
CA ALA A 178 -24.05 12.25 -4.00
C ALA A 178 -24.42 10.86 -4.56
N MET A 179 -23.75 10.42 -5.62
CA MET A 179 -23.91 9.11 -6.23
C MET A 179 -23.31 8.05 -5.29
N ASP A 180 -23.97 6.89 -5.20
CA ASP A 180 -23.42 5.77 -4.43
C ASP A 180 -22.29 5.07 -5.20
N ASP A 181 -21.40 4.40 -4.45
CA ASP A 181 -20.21 3.76 -5.00
C ASP A 181 -20.53 2.70 -6.07
N VAL A 182 -21.66 1.99 -5.93
CA VAL A 182 -22.06 0.93 -6.87
C VAL A 182 -22.46 1.55 -8.20
N THR A 183 -23.33 2.57 -8.17
CA THR A 183 -23.74 3.30 -9.39
C THR A 183 -22.53 3.93 -10.07
N LEU A 184 -21.61 4.53 -9.31
CA LEU A 184 -20.40 5.15 -9.87
C LEU A 184 -19.49 4.10 -10.55
N GLU A 185 -19.36 2.92 -9.97
CA GLU A 185 -18.59 1.81 -10.55
C GLU A 185 -19.23 1.25 -11.83
N GLU A 186 -20.56 1.17 -11.88
CA GLU A 186 -21.31 0.75 -13.06
C GLU A 186 -21.16 1.74 -14.22
N GLU A 187 -21.30 3.04 -13.97
CA GLU A 187 -21.10 4.10 -14.96
C GLU A 187 -19.66 4.12 -15.48
N TYR A 188 -18.68 3.94 -14.59
CA TYR A 188 -17.27 3.82 -14.99
C TYR A 188 -17.04 2.62 -15.92
N LYS A 189 -17.65 1.45 -15.64
CA LYS A 189 -17.57 0.27 -16.50
C LYS A 189 -18.27 0.50 -17.85
N ALA A 190 -19.41 1.19 -17.86
CA ALA A 190 -20.11 1.53 -19.10
C ALA A 190 -19.25 2.43 -19.99
N LEU A 191 -18.64 3.47 -19.42
CA LEU A 191 -17.71 4.35 -20.14
C LEU A 191 -16.49 3.60 -20.72
N LEU A 192 -15.92 2.66 -19.97
CA LEU A 192 -14.84 1.81 -20.47
C LEU A 192 -15.28 0.94 -21.65
N SER A 193 -16.51 0.40 -21.60
CA SER A 193 -17.08 -0.39 -22.69
C SER A 193 -17.31 0.45 -23.94
N ASP A 194 -17.84 1.67 -23.78
CA ASP A 194 -18.05 2.60 -24.90
C ASP A 194 -16.72 2.95 -25.56
N GLN A 195 -15.70 3.27 -24.76
CA GLN A 195 -14.35 3.53 -25.24
C GLN A 195 -13.80 2.33 -26.03
N ALA A 196 -13.99 1.10 -25.54
CA ALA A 196 -13.56 -0.10 -26.26
C ALA A 196 -14.26 -0.20 -27.63
N GLY A 197 -15.57 0.00 -27.67
CA GLY A 197 -16.35 0.02 -28.92
C GLY A 197 -15.88 1.09 -29.91
N GLU A 198 -15.59 2.30 -29.43
CA GLU A 198 -15.04 3.38 -30.26
C GLU A 198 -13.68 2.99 -30.85
N THR A 199 -12.78 2.38 -30.06
CA THR A 199 -11.49 1.93 -30.56
C THR A 199 -11.61 0.83 -31.61
N GLU A 200 -12.56 -0.09 -31.47
CA GLU A 200 -12.83 -1.15 -32.45
C GLU A 200 -13.39 -0.58 -33.76
N TYR A 201 -14.33 0.36 -33.66
CA TYR A 201 -14.88 1.04 -34.81
C TYR A 201 -13.79 1.82 -35.57
N SER A 202 -12.94 2.55 -34.85
CA SER A 202 -11.80 3.26 -35.41
C SER A 202 -10.83 2.30 -36.14
N ARG A 203 -10.50 1.17 -35.52
CA ARG A 203 -9.67 0.11 -36.14
C ARG A 203 -10.31 -0.46 -37.40
N SER A 204 -11.62 -0.71 -37.39
CA SER A 204 -12.36 -1.17 -38.58
C SER A 204 -12.29 -0.18 -39.73
N LEU A 205 -12.39 1.13 -39.44
CA LEU A 205 -12.23 2.18 -40.45
C LEU A 205 -10.82 2.20 -41.03
N GLN A 206 -9.78 2.10 -40.19
CA GLN A 206 -8.39 2.01 -40.64
C GLN A 206 -8.17 0.79 -41.56
N ASP A 207 -8.72 -0.36 -41.22
CA ASP A 207 -8.67 -1.57 -42.05
C ASP A 207 -9.36 -1.38 -43.41
N LYS A 208 -10.54 -0.75 -43.43
CA LYS A 208 -11.26 -0.43 -44.68
C LYS A 208 -10.45 0.52 -45.56
N ILE A 209 -9.83 1.54 -44.95
CA ILE A 209 -8.94 2.46 -45.66
C ILE A 209 -7.73 1.72 -46.24
N ALA A 210 -7.11 0.81 -45.48
CA ALA A 210 -5.98 0.00 -45.95
C ALA A 210 -6.38 -0.89 -47.14
N LYS A 211 -7.55 -1.53 -47.09
CA LYS A 211 -8.09 -2.31 -48.22
C LYS A 211 -8.31 -1.45 -49.46
N LEU A 212 -8.88 -0.25 -49.31
CA LEU A 212 -9.08 0.69 -50.42
C LEU A 212 -7.75 1.16 -51.03
N LYS A 213 -6.71 1.36 -50.22
CA LYS A 213 -5.35 1.67 -50.71
C LYS A 213 -4.75 0.50 -51.53
N GLY A 214 -5.10 -0.74 -51.20
CA GLY A 214 -4.62 -1.94 -51.91
C GLY A 214 -5.27 -2.19 -53.28
N ILE A 215 -6.44 -1.60 -53.56
CA ILE A 215 -7.14 -1.73 -54.84
C ILE A 215 -6.52 -0.74 -55.84
N SER A 216 -5.42 -1.14 -56.47
CA SER A 216 -4.83 -0.44 -57.63
C SER A 216 -5.07 -1.27 -58.89
N SER A 217 -5.96 -0.81 -59.75
CA SER A 217 -6.31 -1.47 -61.01
C SER A 217 -5.59 -0.79 -62.18
N VAL A 218 -4.98 -1.56 -63.09
CA VAL A 218 -4.43 -1.02 -64.33
C VAL A 218 -5.50 -1.04 -65.41
N ILE A 219 -5.91 0.13 -65.88
CA ILE A 219 -6.90 0.31 -66.95
C ILE A 219 -6.14 0.50 -68.27
N LYS A 220 -6.38 -0.38 -69.24
CA LYS A 220 -5.88 -0.24 -70.61
C LYS A 220 -6.82 0.62 -71.44
N CYS A 221 -6.31 1.72 -71.96
CA CYS A 221 -7.02 2.52 -72.95
C CYS A 221 -6.90 1.88 -74.33
N THR A 222 -7.93 2.07 -75.16
CA THR A 222 -7.98 1.62 -76.56
C THR A 222 -6.87 2.21 -77.42
N CYS A 223 -6.20 3.28 -76.98
CA CYS A 223 -4.99 3.82 -77.61
C CYS A 223 -3.69 3.10 -77.24
N GLY A 224 -3.76 2.02 -76.45
CA GLY A 224 -2.60 1.21 -76.02
C GLY A 224 -1.90 1.71 -74.76
N LYS A 225 -2.33 2.84 -74.18
CA LYS A 225 -1.77 3.38 -72.92
C LYS A 225 -2.41 2.73 -71.69
N GLU A 226 -1.59 2.39 -70.71
CA GLU A 226 -2.02 1.86 -69.41
C GLU A 226 -2.12 2.98 -68.36
N TYR A 227 -3.18 2.99 -67.56
CA TYR A 227 -3.43 3.95 -66.50
C TYR A 227 -3.64 3.23 -65.18
N LYS A 228 -2.90 3.62 -64.14
CA LYS A 228 -3.10 3.07 -62.79
C LYS A 228 -4.25 3.82 -62.11
N ALA A 229 -5.43 3.20 -62.02
CA ALA A 229 -6.53 3.69 -61.20
C ALA A 229 -6.34 3.16 -59.77
N GLY A 230 -5.99 4.05 -58.85
CA GLY A 230 -5.94 3.77 -57.43
C GLY A 230 -6.55 4.93 -56.65
N VAL A 231 -6.99 4.67 -55.43
CA VAL A 231 -7.42 5.73 -54.51
C VAL A 231 -6.16 6.50 -54.11
N GLY A 232 -5.89 7.61 -54.78
CA GLY A 232 -4.83 8.54 -54.44
C GLY A 232 -5.15 9.28 -53.15
N LEU A 233 -5.14 8.58 -52.02
CA LEU A 233 -4.93 9.20 -50.71
C LEU A 233 -3.46 9.60 -50.69
N ARG A 234 -3.19 10.82 -51.18
CA ARG A 234 -1.86 11.42 -51.09
C ARG A 234 -1.60 11.62 -49.60
N THR A 235 -0.71 10.76 -49.08
CA THR A 235 -0.09 10.88 -47.75
C THR A 235 0.54 12.24 -47.63
#